data_AF-A0A669QRX7-F1
#
_entry.id   AF-A0A669QRX7-F1
#
_cell.length_a   1.000
_cell.length_b   1.000
_cell.length_c   1.000
_cell.angle_alpha   90.00
_cell.angle_beta   90.00
_cell.angle_gamma   90.00
#
_symmetry.space_group_name_H-M   'P 1'
#
loop_
_entity.id
_entity.type
_entity.pdbx_description
1 polymer ?
#
loop_
_entity_poly.entity_id
_entity_poly.type
_entity_poly.pdbx_seq_one_letter_code
_entity_poly.pdbx_strand_id
1 'polypeptide(L)'
;HRMAWVEKDHNDHLVSTTIGPPKVNSVTISSDSLLISVAPPFGPEAGYLFQYHVSYWENTTITTKKEIKTSDTLFKIKDLKQLTLYCFTIRVELMTYLDFQLLGLQTVPECYRTTISEAAKVGYIVVIFMSVGLLLICIIAGFFCLWRHQKAIKYLSQPPLRIPSHFEEYLRDPSMPHLEVLENHDEDPQDSVTVVYTGEGSSAYGDMLDGNTCSCSSSSGCDVT
;
A
#
# COMPACT_ATOMS: atom_id res chain seq x y z
N HIS A 1 24.16 -38.24 72.07
CA HIS A 1 23.48 -38.25 70.75
C HIS A 1 24.44 -37.71 69.69
N ARG A 2 24.99 -38.58 68.83
CA ARG A 2 25.83 -38.18 67.70
C ARG A 2 24.98 -38.28 66.43
N MET A 3 24.83 -37.18 65.70
CA MET A 3 24.10 -37.19 64.43
C MET A 3 24.89 -38.02 63.41
N ALA A 4 24.21 -39.00 62.82
CA ALA A 4 24.72 -39.74 61.68
C ALA A 4 24.53 -38.87 60.44
N TRP A 5 25.63 -38.36 59.90
CA TRP A 5 25.61 -37.69 58.60
C TRP A 5 25.66 -38.75 57.52
N VAL A 6 24.81 -38.63 56.52
CA VAL A 6 24.80 -39.48 55.32
C VAL A 6 25.43 -38.66 54.20
N GLU A 7 26.55 -39.14 53.70
CA GLU A 7 27.17 -38.64 52.47
C GLU A 7 26.19 -38.92 51.32
N LYS A 8 25.72 -37.89 50.61
CA LYS A 8 24.97 -38.11 49.36
C LYS A 8 25.98 -38.41 48.27
N ASP A 9 25.78 -39.50 47.53
CA ASP A 9 26.59 -39.83 46.37
C ASP A 9 26.58 -38.67 45.36
N HIS A 10 27.77 -38.15 45.08
CA HIS A 10 28.01 -37.00 44.20
C HIS A 10 27.49 -37.21 42.77
N ASN A 11 27.29 -38.46 42.36
CA ASN A 11 27.01 -38.86 40.98
C ASN A 11 25.51 -38.87 40.60
N ASP A 12 24.59 -38.75 41.57
CA ASP A 12 23.14 -38.75 41.32
C ASP A 12 22.60 -37.41 40.77
N HIS A 13 23.42 -36.37 40.81
CA HIS A 13 23.04 -35.04 40.33
C HIS A 13 22.89 -34.97 38.81
N LEU A 14 23.64 -35.77 38.04
CA LEU A 14 23.62 -35.69 36.57
C LEU A 14 22.42 -36.42 35.95
N VAL A 15 21.92 -37.47 36.61
CA VAL A 15 20.87 -38.35 36.07
C VAL A 15 19.46 -37.83 36.38
N SER A 16 19.31 -36.95 37.39
CA SER A 16 18.02 -36.38 37.81
C SER A 16 17.82 -34.91 37.40
N THR A 17 18.78 -34.31 36.71
CA THR A 17 18.67 -32.93 36.20
C THR A 17 17.90 -32.87 34.89
N THR A 18 16.76 -32.17 34.90
CA THR A 18 16.04 -31.81 33.67
C THR A 18 16.70 -30.59 33.03
N ILE A 19 17.06 -30.69 31.75
CA ILE A 19 17.60 -29.54 31.00
C ILE A 19 16.45 -28.56 30.74
N GLY A 20 16.65 -27.31 31.18
CA GLY A 20 15.72 -26.22 30.93
C GLY A 20 15.56 -25.92 29.43
N PRO A 21 14.43 -25.32 29.01
CA PRO A 21 14.24 -24.95 27.62
C PRO A 21 15.31 -23.94 27.19
N PRO A 22 15.81 -24.01 25.94
CA PRO A 22 16.79 -23.07 25.44
C PRO A 22 16.18 -21.66 25.33
N LYS A 23 16.97 -20.63 25.58
CA LYS A 23 16.49 -19.24 25.53
C LYS A 23 16.63 -18.69 24.12
N VAL A 24 15.54 -18.19 23.54
CA VAL A 24 15.58 -17.46 22.27
C VAL A 24 16.06 -16.03 22.54
N ASN A 25 17.16 -15.61 21.91
CA ASN A 25 17.74 -14.28 22.10
C ASN A 25 17.09 -13.25 21.18
N SER A 26 16.95 -13.59 19.90
CA SER A 26 16.40 -12.69 18.89
C SER A 26 15.93 -13.46 17.67
N VAL A 27 14.90 -12.94 17.01
CA VAL A 27 14.38 -13.46 15.75
C VAL A 27 14.36 -12.34 14.73
N THR A 28 15.12 -12.48 13.64
CA THR A 28 15.12 -11.55 12.51
C THR A 28 14.20 -12.07 11.43
N ILE A 29 13.18 -11.28 11.10
CA ILE A 29 12.15 -11.64 10.14
C ILE A 29 12.57 -11.17 8.74
N SER A 30 12.46 -12.06 7.77
CA SER A 30 12.63 -11.77 6.34
C SER A 30 11.37 -12.20 5.57
N SER A 31 11.34 -11.93 4.27
CA SER A 31 10.17 -12.24 3.44
C SER A 31 9.96 -13.73 3.21
N ASP A 32 11.05 -14.48 3.11
CA ASP A 32 11.10 -15.90 2.78
C ASP A 32 11.77 -16.73 3.89
N SER A 33 12.15 -16.09 4.99
CA SER A 33 13.02 -16.71 5.98
C SER A 33 12.93 -16.08 7.36
N LEU A 34 13.30 -16.87 8.37
CA LEU A 34 13.42 -16.46 9.77
C LEU A 34 14.81 -16.83 10.27
N LEU A 35 15.59 -15.84 10.69
CA LEU A 35 16.89 -16.06 11.30
C LEU A 35 16.73 -16.03 12.82
N ILE A 36 17.08 -17.12 13.49
CA ILE A 36 16.82 -17.32 14.91
C ILE A 36 18.16 -17.47 15.64
N SER A 37 18.32 -16.72 16.72
CA SER A 37 19.46 -16.83 17.63
C SER A 37 19.00 -17.40 18.98
N VAL A 38 19.69 -18.43 19.44
CA VAL A 38 19.38 -19.18 20.66
C VAL A 38 20.62 -19.22 21.55
N ALA A 39 20.41 -19.01 22.86
CA ALA A 39 21.42 -19.23 23.87
C ALA A 39 21.31 -20.66 24.43
N PRO A 40 22.44 -21.37 24.60
CA PRO A 40 22.45 -22.66 25.28
C PRO A 40 21.99 -22.49 26.73
N PRO A 41 21.37 -23.52 27.33
CA PRO A 41 20.87 -23.45 28.70
C PRO A 41 22.00 -23.32 29.75
N PHE A 42 23.21 -23.75 29.42
CA PHE A 42 24.41 -23.62 30.26
C PHE A 42 25.66 -23.43 29.40
N GLY A 43 26.77 -23.03 30.03
CA GLY A 43 28.02 -22.73 29.34
C GLY A 43 28.63 -23.94 28.64
N PRO A 44 29.50 -23.71 27.64
CA PRO A 44 30.18 -24.79 26.94
C PRO A 44 31.12 -25.52 27.92
N GLU A 45 30.80 -26.78 28.21
CA GLU A 45 31.64 -27.69 28.98
C GLU A 45 32.25 -28.75 28.05
N ALA A 46 33.50 -29.13 28.33
CA ALA A 46 34.20 -30.12 27.51
C ALA A 46 33.49 -31.48 27.57
N GLY A 47 33.05 -31.99 26.41
CA GLY A 47 32.39 -33.30 26.29
C GLY A 47 30.87 -33.24 26.12
N TYR A 48 30.26 -32.05 26.14
CA TYR A 48 28.83 -31.84 25.88
C TYR A 48 28.61 -31.15 24.53
N LEU A 49 27.72 -31.73 23.72
CA LEU A 49 27.30 -31.18 22.44
C LEU A 49 25.79 -30.91 22.48
N PHE A 50 25.38 -29.70 22.11
CA PHE A 50 23.97 -29.34 22.01
C PHE A 50 23.48 -29.54 20.59
N GLN A 51 22.37 -30.25 20.45
CA GLN A 51 21.62 -30.39 19.22
C GLN A 51 20.24 -29.76 19.40
N TYR A 52 19.91 -28.80 18.54
CA TYR A 52 18.63 -28.10 18.55
C TYR A 52 17.69 -28.70 17.52
N HIS A 53 16.52 -29.12 17.99
CA HIS A 53 15.40 -29.58 17.20
C HIS A 53 14.39 -28.46 17.06
N VAL A 54 14.33 -27.91 15.85
CA VAL A 54 13.48 -26.77 15.52
C VAL A 54 12.28 -27.29 14.76
N SER A 55 11.12 -27.13 15.38
CA SER A 55 9.84 -27.56 14.88
C SER A 55 9.04 -26.33 14.46
N TYR A 56 8.68 -26.19 13.19
CA TYR A 56 7.96 -25.03 12.68
C TYR A 56 6.75 -25.41 11.82
N TRP A 57 5.71 -24.59 11.86
CA TRP A 57 4.47 -24.79 11.12
C TRP A 57 3.80 -23.45 10.79
N GLU A 58 2.92 -23.46 9.81
CA GLU A 58 2.05 -22.33 9.51
C GLU A 58 0.87 -22.36 10.50
N ASN A 59 0.49 -21.21 11.07
CA ASN A 59 -0.56 -21.15 12.10
C ASN A 59 -1.92 -21.72 11.62
N THR A 60 -2.18 -21.66 10.33
CA THR A 60 -3.40 -22.21 9.69
C THR A 60 -3.36 -23.74 9.54
N THR A 61 -2.19 -24.36 9.55
CA THR A 61 -1.97 -25.78 9.23
C THR A 61 -1.00 -26.44 10.24
N ILE A 62 -1.46 -26.55 11.48
CA ILE A 62 -0.72 -27.17 12.60
C ILE A 62 -0.29 -28.62 12.27
N THR A 63 -1.04 -29.31 11.40
CA THR A 63 -0.75 -30.69 10.96
C THR A 63 0.48 -30.81 10.07
N THR A 64 0.88 -29.75 9.35
CA THR A 64 2.08 -29.76 8.48
C THR A 64 3.29 -29.21 9.22
N LYS A 65 3.66 -29.88 10.31
CA LYS A 65 4.83 -29.55 11.10
C LYS A 65 6.11 -30.01 10.38
N LYS A 66 7.03 -29.07 10.15
CA LYS A 66 8.36 -29.33 9.59
C LYS A 66 9.39 -29.31 10.72
N GLU A 67 10.44 -30.11 10.59
CA GLU A 67 11.51 -30.22 11.59
C GLU A 67 12.88 -29.99 10.95
N ILE A 68 13.75 -29.26 11.65
CA ILE A 68 15.14 -29.01 11.31
C ILE A 68 15.99 -29.36 12.52
N LYS A 69 17.12 -30.03 12.31
CA LYS A 69 18.12 -30.29 13.35
C LYS A 69 19.37 -29.46 13.06
N THR A 70 19.89 -28.76 14.06
CA THR A 70 21.12 -27.97 13.95
C THR A 70 21.86 -27.94 15.28
N SER A 71 23.19 -27.91 15.25
CA SER A 71 24.03 -27.67 16.45
C SER A 71 24.35 -26.19 16.63
N ASP A 72 24.03 -25.35 15.64
CA ASP A 72 24.40 -23.94 15.66
C ASP A 72 23.42 -23.15 16.54
N THR A 73 23.97 -22.18 17.27
CA THR A 73 23.17 -21.22 18.06
C THR A 73 22.48 -20.17 17.20
N LEU A 74 22.92 -20.00 15.95
CA LEU A 74 22.33 -19.10 14.97
C LEU A 74 22.02 -19.88 13.69
N PHE A 75 20.74 -20.00 13.37
CA PHE A 75 20.28 -20.76 12.21
C PHE A 75 19.15 -20.05 11.48
N LYS A 76 19.00 -20.36 10.20
CA LYS A 76 18.03 -19.73 9.31
C LYS A 76 17.03 -20.74 8.77
N ILE A 77 15.75 -20.53 9.05
CA ILE A 77 14.65 -21.25 8.39
C ILE A 77 14.41 -20.57 7.05
N LYS A 78 14.51 -21.33 5.95
CA LYS A 78 14.34 -20.85 4.57
C LYS A 78 13.01 -21.34 3.98
N ASP A 79 12.70 -20.88 2.77
CA ASP A 79 11.57 -21.33 1.96
C ASP A 79 10.20 -21.15 2.64
N LEU A 80 10.06 -20.03 3.38
CA LEU A 80 8.81 -19.63 3.99
C LEU A 80 7.96 -18.83 3.00
N LYS A 81 6.65 -18.98 3.09
CA LYS A 81 5.70 -18.17 2.31
C LYS A 81 5.74 -16.73 2.81
N GLN A 82 5.56 -15.78 1.88
CA GLN A 82 5.46 -14.35 2.21
C GLN A 82 4.13 -14.05 2.91
N LEU A 83 4.08 -12.99 3.73
CA LEU A 83 2.87 -12.53 4.46
C LEU A 83 2.18 -13.57 5.35
N THR A 84 2.87 -14.67 5.67
CA THR A 84 2.32 -15.83 6.35
C THR A 84 2.80 -15.88 7.80
N LEU A 85 1.90 -16.27 8.72
CA LEU A 85 2.22 -16.42 10.14
C LEU A 85 2.77 -17.82 10.40
N TYR A 86 4.04 -17.88 10.81
CA TYR A 86 4.72 -19.11 11.18
C TYR A 86 4.96 -19.15 12.68
N CYS A 87 4.69 -20.29 13.29
CA CYS A 87 5.03 -20.56 14.67
C CYS A 87 6.14 -21.61 14.71
N PHE A 88 7.06 -21.47 15.66
CA PHE A 88 8.10 -22.45 15.88
C PHE A 88 8.29 -22.76 17.37
N THR A 89 8.82 -23.94 17.63
CA THR A 89 9.24 -24.41 18.96
C THR A 89 10.62 -25.04 18.83
N ILE A 90 11.41 -24.89 19.87
CA ILE A 90 12.76 -25.41 19.92
C ILE A 90 12.84 -26.39 21.08
N ARG A 91 13.44 -27.55 20.82
CA ARG A 91 13.82 -28.51 21.84
C ARG A 91 15.33 -28.70 21.76
N VAL A 92 15.98 -28.72 22.91
CA VAL A 92 17.41 -29.01 23.01
C VAL A 92 17.59 -30.49 23.31
N GLU A 93 18.57 -31.11 22.68
CA GLU A 93 19.05 -32.45 22.95
C GLU A 93 20.53 -32.33 23.30
N LEU A 94 20.92 -32.88 24.45
CA LEU A 94 22.29 -32.90 24.92
C LEU A 94 22.89 -34.26 24.57
N MET A 95 23.95 -34.23 23.77
CA MET A 95 24.75 -35.38 23.40
C MET A 95 26.05 -35.36 24.18
N THR A 96 26.40 -36.49 24.80
CA THR A 96 27.70 -36.67 25.48
C THR A 96 28.56 -37.67 24.73
N TYR A 97 29.87 -37.65 24.99
CA TYR A 97 30.83 -38.59 24.41
C TYR A 97 30.57 -40.07 24.80
N LEU A 98 29.75 -40.33 25.82
CA LEU A 98 29.34 -41.66 26.27
C LEU A 98 28.05 -42.16 25.62
N ASP A 99 27.58 -41.50 24.55
CA ASP A 99 26.29 -41.77 23.88
C ASP A 99 25.07 -41.62 24.81
N PHE A 100 25.23 -40.88 25.92
CA PHE A 100 24.10 -40.47 26.74
C PHE A 100 23.42 -39.28 26.08
N GLN A 101 22.13 -39.47 25.77
CA GLN A 101 21.26 -38.48 25.11
C GLN A 101 20.22 -38.01 26.12
N LEU A 102 20.22 -36.71 26.42
CA LEU A 102 19.24 -36.11 27.32
C LEU A 102 18.40 -35.08 26.57
N LEU A 103 17.09 -35.35 26.46
CA LEU A 103 16.14 -34.40 25.89
C LEU A 103 15.79 -33.33 26.92
N GLY A 104 15.98 -32.07 26.55
CA GLY A 104 15.51 -30.92 27.30
C GLY A 104 14.04 -30.60 27.07
N LEU A 105 13.54 -29.66 27.86
CA LEU A 105 12.18 -29.17 27.74
C LEU A 105 12.00 -28.38 26.43
N GLN A 106 10.81 -28.47 25.87
CA GLN A 106 10.44 -27.71 24.67
C GLN A 106 10.10 -26.27 25.06
N THR A 107 10.55 -25.30 24.25
CA THR A 107 10.15 -23.90 24.42
C THR A 107 8.66 -23.71 24.15
N VAL A 108 8.08 -22.66 24.74
CA VAL A 108 6.76 -22.17 24.34
C VAL A 108 6.79 -21.81 22.84
N PRO A 109 5.72 -22.08 22.08
CA PRO A 109 5.66 -21.69 20.67
C PRO A 109 5.69 -20.17 20.51
N GLU A 110 6.64 -19.68 19.72
CA GLU A 110 6.70 -18.28 19.30
C GLU A 110 6.25 -18.14 17.85
N CYS A 111 5.44 -17.11 17.58
CA CYS A 111 4.82 -16.90 16.28
C CYS A 111 5.25 -15.57 15.67
N TYR A 112 5.71 -15.61 14.42
CA TYR A 112 6.18 -14.45 13.67
C TYR A 112 5.59 -14.45 12.26
N ARG A 113 5.29 -13.25 11.75
CA ARG A 113 4.74 -13.05 10.42
C ARG A 113 5.83 -12.65 9.45
N THR A 114 5.97 -13.39 8.35
CA THR A 114 6.92 -13.02 7.28
C THR A 114 6.48 -11.75 6.57
N THR A 115 7.46 -11.01 6.06
CA THR A 115 7.22 -9.75 5.34
C THR A 115 7.01 -9.97 3.84
N ILE A 116 6.63 -8.92 3.12
CA ILE A 116 6.57 -8.94 1.65
C ILE A 116 8.00 -8.89 1.12
N SER A 117 8.31 -9.70 0.11
CA SER A 117 9.61 -9.63 -0.55
C SER A 117 9.79 -8.29 -1.26
N GLU A 118 11.00 -7.73 -1.21
CA GLU A 118 11.33 -6.52 -1.96
C GLU A 118 11.03 -6.67 -3.45
N ALA A 119 11.28 -7.85 -4.03
CA ALA A 119 10.93 -8.15 -5.42
C ALA A 119 9.42 -8.09 -5.66
N ALA A 120 8.61 -8.62 -4.74
CA ALA A 120 7.15 -8.54 -4.83
C ALA A 120 6.64 -7.11 -4.66
N LYS A 121 7.28 -6.31 -3.79
CA LYS A 121 6.98 -4.88 -3.63
C LYS A 121 7.25 -4.11 -4.92
N VAL A 122 8.40 -4.35 -5.57
CA VAL A 122 8.73 -3.74 -6.87
C VAL A 122 7.74 -4.19 -7.93
N GLY A 123 7.40 -5.48 -7.98
CA GLY A 123 6.40 -6.01 -8.91
C GLY A 123 5.04 -5.32 -8.77
N TYR A 124 4.58 -5.12 -7.53
CA TYR A 124 3.31 -4.41 -7.26
C TYR A 124 3.36 -2.96 -7.75
N ILE A 125 4.47 -2.26 -7.50
CA ILE A 125 4.66 -0.88 -7.97
C ILE A 125 4.57 -0.82 -9.51
N VAL A 126 5.28 -1.70 -10.21
CA VAL A 126 5.26 -1.75 -11.69
C VAL A 126 3.86 -2.06 -12.21
N VAL A 127 3.15 -3.03 -11.61
CA VAL A 127 1.78 -3.39 -12.00
C VAL A 127 0.83 -2.21 -11.81
N ILE A 128 0.94 -1.47 -10.70
CA ILE A 128 0.14 -0.25 -10.50
C ILE A 128 0.42 0.76 -11.61
N PHE A 129 1.69 1.08 -11.88
CA PHE A 129 2.03 2.06 -12.92
C PHE A 129 1.52 1.64 -14.30
N MET A 130 1.66 0.36 -14.66
CA MET A 130 1.14 -0.16 -15.94
C MET A 130 -0.38 -0.11 -15.99
N SER A 131 -1.07 -0.45 -14.90
CA SER A 131 -2.53 -0.39 -14.83
C SER A 131 -3.07 1.03 -14.96
N VAL A 132 -2.45 2.00 -14.27
CA VAL A 132 -2.83 3.42 -14.34
C VAL A 132 -2.55 3.99 -15.73
N GLY A 133 -1.39 3.67 -16.31
CA GLY A 133 -1.05 4.07 -17.67
C GLY A 133 -2.03 3.52 -18.71
N LEU A 134 -2.40 2.23 -18.60
CA LEU A 134 -3.39 1.62 -19.48
C LEU A 134 -4.77 2.27 -19.33
N LEU A 135 -5.22 2.52 -18.10
CA LEU A 135 -6.49 3.20 -17.84
C LEU A 135 -6.52 4.60 -18.46
N LEU A 136 -5.44 5.38 -18.34
CA LEU A 136 -5.31 6.70 -18.97
C LEU A 136 -5.41 6.60 -20.50
N ILE A 137 -4.71 5.65 -21.11
CA ILE A 137 -4.77 5.42 -22.56
C ILE A 137 -6.19 5.03 -22.98
N CYS A 138 -6.85 4.14 -22.24
CA CYS A 138 -8.24 3.75 -22.50
C CYS A 138 -9.20 4.95 -22.40
N ILE A 139 -9.02 5.84 -21.43
CA ILE A 139 -9.84 7.07 -21.30
C ILE A 139 -9.62 7.99 -22.49
N ILE A 140 -8.36 8.25 -22.87
CA ILE A 140 -8.03 9.13 -24.01
C ILE A 140 -8.57 8.54 -25.32
N ALA A 141 -8.32 7.25 -25.57
CA ALA A 141 -8.80 6.57 -26.76
C ALA A 141 -10.34 6.48 -26.78
N GLY A 142 -10.97 6.23 -25.63
CA GLY A 142 -12.42 6.25 -25.47
C GLY A 142 -13.02 7.60 -25.82
N PHE A 143 -12.47 8.69 -25.26
CA PHE A 143 -12.89 10.05 -25.58
C PHE A 143 -12.68 10.38 -27.07
N PHE A 144 -11.53 10.00 -27.64
CA PHE A 144 -11.25 10.20 -29.07
C PHE A 144 -12.22 9.42 -29.96
N CYS A 145 -12.55 8.17 -29.61
CA CYS A 145 -13.55 7.37 -30.30
C CYS A 145 -14.95 8.00 -30.21
N LEU A 146 -15.36 8.43 -29.01
CA LEU A 146 -16.62 9.13 -28.81
C LEU A 146 -16.67 10.40 -29.65
N TRP A 147 -15.58 11.19 -29.67
CA TRP A 147 -15.47 12.39 -30.49
C TRP A 147 -15.55 12.09 -32.00
N ARG A 148 -14.81 11.08 -32.47
CA ARG A 148 -14.81 10.68 -33.88
C ARG A 148 -16.18 10.18 -34.34
N HIS A 149 -16.88 9.47 -33.45
CA HIS A 149 -18.19 8.90 -33.72
C HIS A 149 -19.35 9.76 -33.20
N GLN A 150 -19.14 11.04 -32.85
CA GLN A 150 -20.21 11.96 -32.39
C GLN A 150 -21.43 11.92 -33.31
N LYS A 151 -21.20 11.89 -34.63
CA LYS A 151 -22.28 11.79 -35.62
C LYS A 151 -23.00 10.44 -35.53
N ALA A 152 -22.27 9.33 -35.49
CA ALA A 152 -22.84 7.98 -35.36
C ALA A 152 -23.57 7.75 -34.02
N ILE A 153 -23.05 8.32 -32.93
CA ILE A 153 -23.68 8.29 -31.61
C ILE A 153 -24.98 9.08 -31.65
N LYS A 154 -25.02 10.27 -32.25
CA LYS A 154 -26.25 11.04 -32.47
C LYS A 154 -27.31 10.24 -33.24
N TYR A 155 -26.92 9.44 -34.24
CA TYR A 155 -27.84 8.58 -34.98
C TYR A 155 -28.32 7.36 -34.19
N LEU A 156 -27.50 6.78 -33.31
CA LEU A 156 -27.87 5.64 -32.47
C LEU A 156 -28.72 6.06 -31.25
N SER A 157 -28.47 7.28 -30.73
CA SER A 157 -29.20 7.90 -29.62
C SER A 157 -30.40 8.71 -30.08
N GLN A 158 -30.67 8.81 -31.39
CA GLN A 158 -31.96 9.21 -31.91
C GLN A 158 -32.88 7.99 -31.90
N PRO A 159 -33.71 7.77 -30.86
CA PRO A 159 -34.82 6.84 -31.00
C PRO A 159 -35.68 7.36 -32.17
N PRO A 160 -36.32 6.49 -32.96
CA PRO A 160 -37.31 6.94 -33.91
C PRO A 160 -38.39 7.67 -33.11
N LEU A 161 -38.43 9.00 -33.21
CA LEU A 161 -39.50 9.86 -32.70
C LEU A 161 -40.76 9.51 -33.50
N ARG A 162 -41.38 8.39 -33.14
CA ARG A 162 -42.69 8.00 -33.65
C ARG A 162 -43.68 8.84 -32.86
N ILE A 163 -43.88 10.07 -33.34
CA ILE A 163 -44.83 11.03 -32.79
C ILE A 163 -46.19 10.28 -32.66
N PRO A 164 -46.77 10.20 -31.46
CA PRO A 164 -48.09 9.61 -31.27
C PRO A 164 -49.07 10.35 -32.19
N SER A 165 -49.88 9.61 -32.96
CA SER A 165 -50.78 10.15 -34.00
C SER A 165 -51.71 11.27 -33.53
N HIS A 166 -51.88 11.42 -32.22
CA HIS A 166 -52.68 12.49 -31.62
C HIS A 166 -52.04 13.89 -31.73
N PHE A 167 -50.75 14.01 -32.03
CA PHE A 167 -50.10 15.31 -32.24
C PHE A 167 -50.02 15.72 -33.73
N GLU A 168 -50.24 14.78 -34.65
CA GLU A 168 -50.21 15.04 -36.10
C GLU A 168 -51.42 15.87 -36.56
N GLU A 169 -52.57 15.71 -35.90
CA GLU A 169 -53.78 16.49 -36.21
C GLU A 169 -53.69 17.95 -35.74
N TYR A 170 -53.02 18.21 -34.61
CA TYR A 170 -52.81 19.58 -34.10
C TYR A 170 -51.76 20.36 -34.89
N LEU A 171 -50.82 19.67 -35.55
CA LEU A 171 -49.80 20.30 -36.40
C LEU A 171 -50.23 20.47 -37.86
N ARG A 172 -51.37 19.88 -38.24
CA ARG A 172 -51.89 19.94 -39.61
C ARG A 172 -52.75 21.18 -39.88
N ASP A 173 -53.09 21.96 -38.87
CA ASP A 173 -53.86 23.19 -39.02
C ASP A 173 -52.91 24.41 -39.08
N PRO A 174 -52.62 24.98 -40.27
CA PRO A 174 -51.62 26.01 -40.42
C PRO A 174 -52.27 27.37 -40.22
N SER A 175 -52.12 27.96 -39.04
CA SER A 175 -52.35 29.40 -38.87
C SER A 175 -51.43 30.03 -37.82
N MET A 176 -50.12 29.89 -38.01
CA MET A 176 -49.19 30.88 -37.45
C MET A 176 -47.92 30.95 -38.29
N PRO A 177 -47.58 32.11 -38.89
CA PRO A 177 -46.31 32.28 -39.54
C PRO A 177 -45.22 32.46 -38.47
N HIS A 178 -43.98 32.18 -38.86
CA HIS A 178 -42.75 32.60 -38.17
C HIS A 178 -42.14 31.62 -37.16
N LEU A 179 -41.70 30.46 -37.66
CA LEU A 179 -40.67 29.64 -37.01
C LEU A 179 -39.54 29.25 -37.98
N GLU A 180 -39.33 30.05 -39.03
CA GLU A 180 -38.21 29.90 -39.98
C GLU A 180 -36.94 30.70 -39.58
N VAL A 181 -36.91 31.31 -38.39
CA VAL A 181 -35.79 32.17 -37.94
C VAL A 181 -34.85 31.50 -36.92
N LEU A 182 -35.12 30.26 -36.49
CA LEU A 182 -34.30 29.59 -35.46
C LEU A 182 -33.38 28.46 -35.94
N GLU A 183 -33.26 28.24 -37.26
CA GLU A 183 -32.41 27.19 -37.82
C GLU A 183 -31.33 27.75 -38.74
N ASN A 184 -30.61 28.79 -38.28
CA ASN A 184 -29.29 29.15 -38.79
C ASN A 184 -28.51 29.82 -37.65
N HIS A 185 -27.89 29.00 -36.80
CA HIS A 185 -26.79 29.46 -35.95
C HIS A 185 -25.62 28.50 -36.16
N ASP A 186 -24.91 28.73 -37.27
CA ASP A 186 -23.51 28.33 -37.40
C ASP A 186 -22.71 29.22 -36.43
N GLU A 187 -22.08 28.59 -35.45
CA GLU A 187 -21.21 29.23 -34.48
C GLU A 187 -19.84 29.53 -35.12
N ASP A 188 -19.54 30.81 -35.40
CA ASP A 188 -18.20 31.41 -35.30
C ASP A 188 -18.30 32.96 -35.30
N PRO A 189 -17.29 33.74 -34.84
CA PRO A 189 -17.52 34.79 -33.85
C PRO A 189 -17.14 36.17 -34.38
N GLN A 190 -18.04 37.15 -34.33
CA GLN A 190 -17.65 38.55 -34.52
C GLN A 190 -18.53 39.49 -33.69
N ASP A 191 -17.90 40.02 -32.65
CA ASP A 191 -17.56 41.43 -32.46
C ASP A 191 -18.60 42.51 -32.77
N SER A 192 -18.50 43.60 -32.00
CA SER A 192 -19.24 44.88 -32.07
C SER A 192 -20.60 44.99 -31.32
N VAL A 193 -20.51 45.35 -30.04
CA VAL A 193 -21.57 46.11 -29.35
C VAL A 193 -21.08 47.54 -29.16
N THR A 194 -21.46 48.44 -30.07
CA THR A 194 -21.28 49.89 -29.93
C THR A 194 -22.53 50.44 -29.24
N VAL A 195 -22.40 50.80 -27.96
CA VAL A 195 -23.50 51.41 -27.20
C VAL A 195 -23.49 52.91 -27.44
N VAL A 196 -24.47 53.41 -28.19
CA VAL A 196 -24.81 54.83 -28.27
C VAL A 196 -25.77 55.13 -27.13
N TYR A 197 -25.32 55.84 -26.09
CA TYR A 197 -26.20 56.54 -25.18
C TYR A 197 -26.38 57.98 -25.66
N THR A 198 -27.57 58.26 -26.17
CA THR A 198 -28.11 59.61 -26.32
C THR A 198 -28.54 60.12 -24.94
N GLY A 199 -28.02 61.29 -24.55
CA GLY A 199 -28.37 61.97 -23.31
C GLY A 199 -27.87 63.41 -23.38
N GLU A 200 -28.64 64.25 -24.05
CA GLU A 200 -28.33 65.65 -24.33
C GLU A 200 -28.91 66.59 -23.26
N GLY A 201 -28.08 67.55 -22.84
CA GLY A 201 -28.45 68.82 -22.19
C GLY A 201 -28.38 68.83 -20.66
N SER A 202 -27.86 69.85 -19.97
CA SER A 202 -27.17 71.11 -20.27
C SER A 202 -26.79 71.65 -18.87
N SER A 203 -25.63 72.25 -18.58
CA SER A 203 -25.43 73.71 -18.61
C SER A 203 -24.44 74.12 -17.49
N ALA A 204 -23.69 75.19 -17.77
CA ALA A 204 -22.96 76.11 -16.88
C ALA A 204 -21.52 75.74 -16.47
N TYR A 205 -20.48 76.32 -17.10
CA TYR A 205 -19.92 77.68 -16.96
C TYR A 205 -18.83 77.77 -15.87
N GLY A 206 -17.57 77.85 -16.33
CA GLY A 206 -16.57 78.79 -15.83
C GLY A 206 -15.90 78.56 -14.46
N ASP A 207 -14.60 78.27 -14.55
CA ASP A 207 -13.52 79.10 -13.99
C ASP A 207 -12.64 78.53 -12.84
N MET A 208 -11.33 78.51 -13.16
CA MET A 208 -10.11 78.74 -12.37
C MET A 208 -10.04 78.38 -10.86
N LEU A 209 -9.11 77.48 -10.49
CA LEU A 209 -7.82 77.77 -9.82
C LEU A 209 -7.24 76.55 -9.07
N ASP A 210 -5.93 76.38 -9.29
CA ASP A 210 -4.86 75.94 -8.39
C ASP A 210 -4.97 74.64 -7.57
N GLY A 211 -3.92 73.83 -7.67
CA GLY A 211 -3.66 72.80 -6.67
C GLY A 211 -2.64 71.72 -6.99
N ASN A 212 -1.40 72.12 -7.29
CA ASN A 212 -0.15 71.39 -6.98
C ASN A 212 0.14 69.99 -7.62
N THR A 213 1.16 69.99 -8.50
CA THR A 213 2.46 69.28 -8.31
C THR A 213 2.39 67.75 -8.19
N CYS A 214 2.71 66.98 -9.26
CA CYS A 214 4.05 66.47 -9.62
C CYS A 214 4.65 65.54 -8.54
N SER A 215 5.28 64.39 -8.79
CA SER A 215 5.71 63.69 -10.01
C SER A 215 6.22 62.29 -9.60
N CYS A 216 6.35 61.44 -10.63
CA CYS A 216 7.02 60.15 -10.72
C CYS A 216 8.33 59.95 -9.91
N SER A 217 8.68 58.69 -9.63
CA SER A 217 9.85 57.96 -10.22
C SER A 217 10.54 56.97 -9.26
N SER A 218 10.68 55.72 -9.74
CA SER A 218 11.88 54.86 -9.80
C SER A 218 12.89 54.73 -8.63
N SER A 219 13.29 53.46 -8.36
CA SER A 219 14.67 52.94 -8.47
C SER A 219 15.24 52.16 -7.26
N SER A 220 15.99 51.09 -7.59
CA SER A 220 17.06 50.38 -6.84
C SER A 220 16.66 49.59 -5.58
N GLY A 221 17.21 48.42 -5.24
CA GLY A 221 18.45 47.77 -5.64
C GLY A 221 19.35 47.54 -4.42
N CYS A 222 19.61 46.26 -4.10
CA CYS A 222 20.75 45.68 -3.34
C CYS A 222 20.89 45.90 -1.81
N ASP A 223 21.05 44.76 -1.10
CA ASP A 223 22.06 44.38 -0.07
C ASP A 223 21.42 43.63 1.11
N VAL A 224 21.67 42.32 1.26
CA VAL A 224 22.79 41.67 1.97
C VAL A 224 22.84 42.03 3.47
N THR A 225 22.38 41.09 4.30
CA THR A 225 23.08 40.64 5.51
C THR A 225 22.65 39.22 5.85
#